data_AF-A0ABD4DVQ9-F1
#
_entry.id   AF-A0ABD4DVQ9-F1
#
_cell.length_a   1.000
_cell.length_b   1.000
_cell.length_c   1.000
_cell.angle_alpha   90.00
_cell.angle_beta   90.00
_cell.angle_gamma   90.00
#
_symmetry.space_group_name_H-M   'P 1'
#
loop_
_entity.id
_entity.type
_entity.pdbx_description
1 polymer ?
#
loop_
_entity_poly.entity_id
_entity_poly.type
_entity_poly.pdbx_seq_one_letter_code
_entity_poly.pdbx_strand_id
1 'polypeptide(L)'
;MLRAGSGDLQAIATLMHVLYLAFFLRDAGAEDSTSYQCAEAALDACVTRAEHGELWSLSANEHAAIAQIVVAHDMQLSSTPVYRYLDAWERVQHVGVPGGCSPISKAG
;
A
#
# COMPACT_ATOMS: atom_id res chain seq x y z
N MET A 1 -3.94 8.43 -24.29
CA MET A 1 -5.36 8.56 -23.91
C MET A 1 -5.71 7.34 -23.06
N LEU A 2 -5.41 7.41 -21.76
CA LEU A 2 -5.74 6.36 -20.80
C LEU A 2 -7.24 6.45 -20.55
N ARG A 3 -7.98 5.37 -20.86
CA ARG A 3 -9.40 5.26 -20.50
C ARG A 3 -9.50 5.38 -18.98
N ALA A 4 -10.44 6.20 -18.52
CA ALA A 4 -10.66 6.70 -17.15
C ALA A 4 -10.89 5.64 -16.05
N GLY A 5 -10.09 4.57 -16.03
CA GLY A 5 -10.16 3.52 -15.04
C GLY A 5 -9.02 2.50 -15.11
N SER A 6 -8.38 2.29 -16.27
CA SER A 6 -7.26 1.33 -16.34
C SER A 6 -5.95 1.89 -15.78
N GLY A 7 -5.72 3.20 -15.97
CA GLY A 7 -4.56 3.88 -15.39
C GLY A 7 -4.66 3.99 -13.87
N ASP A 8 -5.85 4.31 -13.38
CA ASP A 8 -6.08 4.58 -11.96
C ASP A 8 -6.13 3.29 -11.12
N LEU A 9 -6.75 2.23 -11.64
CA LEU A 9 -6.74 0.93 -10.98
C LEU A 9 -5.32 0.34 -10.88
N GLN A 10 -4.53 0.45 -11.95
CA GLN A 10 -3.14 -0.02 -11.93
C GLN A 10 -2.28 0.82 -10.98
N ALA A 11 -2.52 2.13 -10.90
CA ALA A 11 -1.83 3.01 -9.95
C ALA A 11 -2.17 2.62 -8.50
N ILE A 12 -3.44 2.38 -8.19
CA ILE A 12 -3.86 1.94 -6.85
C ILE A 12 -3.31 0.55 -6.51
N ALA A 13 -3.34 -0.40 -7.45
CA ALA A 13 -2.73 -1.71 -7.27
C ALA A 13 -1.21 -1.61 -6.99
N THR A 14 -0.52 -0.70 -7.69
CA THR A 14 0.90 -0.42 -7.47
C THR A 14 1.14 0.17 -6.09
N LEU A 15 0.33 1.14 -5.65
CA LEU A 15 0.43 1.75 -4.33
C LEU A 15 0.14 0.74 -3.21
N MET A 16 -0.83 -0.15 -3.41
CA MET A 16 -1.11 -1.24 -2.48
C MET A 16 0.09 -2.19 -2.36
N HIS A 17 0.75 -2.50 -3.47
CA HIS A 17 1.95 -3.32 -3.48
C HIS A 17 3.10 -2.63 -2.71
N VAL A 18 3.33 -1.35 -2.97
CA VAL A 18 4.33 -0.53 -2.27
C VAL A 18 4.04 -0.49 -0.76
N LEU A 19 2.77 -0.33 -0.37
CA LEU A 19 2.35 -0.33 1.02
C LEU A 19 2.72 -1.64 1.73
N TYR A 20 2.40 -2.78 1.12
CA TYR A 20 2.70 -4.08 1.74
C TYR A 20 4.19 -4.39 1.75
N LEU A 21 4.94 -4.01 0.71
CA LEU A 21 6.40 -4.11 0.74
C LEU A 21 6.98 -3.28 1.88
N ALA A 22 6.55 -2.02 1.99
CA ALA A 22 7.02 -1.13 3.04
C ALA A 22 6.71 -1.69 4.44
N PHE A 23 5.51 -2.25 4.59
CA PHE A 23 5.09 -2.93 5.82
C PHE A 23 5.97 -4.15 6.13
N PHE A 24 6.25 -5.02 5.17
CA PHE A 24 7.08 -6.21 5.43
C PHE A 24 8.57 -5.91 5.64
N LEU A 25 9.05 -4.79 5.09
CA LEU A 25 10.42 -4.29 5.27
C LEU A 25 10.60 -3.43 6.52
N ARG A 26 9.50 -3.05 7.20
CA ARG A 26 9.58 -2.25 8.43
C ARG A 26 10.36 -3.00 9.50
N ASP A 27 11.03 -2.24 10.36
CA ASP A 27 11.66 -2.82 11.53
C ASP A 27 10.58 -3.37 12.48
N ALA A 28 10.73 -4.62 12.92
CA ALA A 28 9.71 -5.32 13.71
C ALA A 28 9.47 -4.68 15.09
N GLY A 29 10.38 -3.81 15.55
CA GLY A 29 10.24 -3.02 16.77
C GLY A 29 9.63 -1.62 16.59
N ALA A 30 9.31 -1.22 15.36
CA ALA A 30 8.64 0.06 15.10
C ALA A 30 7.13 -0.08 15.38
N GLU A 31 6.66 0.59 16.43
CA GLU A 31 5.25 0.69 16.87
C GLU A 31 4.31 1.30 15.81
N ASP A 32 4.84 1.76 14.67
CA ASP A 32 4.16 2.60 13.69
C ASP A 32 3.21 1.84 12.74
N SER A 33 2.51 0.82 13.24
CA SER A 33 1.51 0.08 12.44
C SER A 33 0.31 0.95 12.07
N THR A 34 0.04 2.03 12.82
CA THR A 34 -1.05 2.97 12.56
C THR A 34 -0.89 3.71 11.23
N SER A 35 0.33 4.14 10.87
CA SER A 35 0.57 4.83 9.60
C SER A 35 0.27 3.93 8.40
N TYR A 36 0.63 2.63 8.48
CA TYR A 36 0.29 1.64 7.45
C TYR A 36 -1.22 1.37 7.39
N GLN A 37 -1.91 1.28 8.53
CA GLN A 37 -3.38 1.14 8.58
C GLN A 37 -4.10 2.34 7.96
N CYS A 38 -3.65 3.56 8.24
CA CYS A 38 -4.23 4.76 7.66
C CYS A 38 -4.04 4.82 6.13
N ALA A 39 -2.86 4.44 5.64
CA ALA A 39 -2.60 4.38 4.21
C ALA A 39 -3.41 3.27 3.51
N GLU A 40 -3.57 2.10 4.14
CA GLU A 40 -4.44 1.03 3.63
C GLU A 40 -5.89 1.50 3.52
N ALA A 41 -6.42 2.08 4.60
CA ALA A 41 -7.79 2.60 4.63
C ALA A 41 -8.03 3.70 3.58
N ALA A 42 -7.01 4.53 3.30
CA ALA A 42 -7.07 5.55 2.26
C ALA A 42 -7.18 4.94 0.85
N LEU A 43 -6.42 3.88 0.56
CA LEU A 43 -6.48 3.17 -0.71
C LEU A 43 -7.82 2.42 -0.86
N ASP A 44 -8.27 1.72 0.18
CA ASP A 44 -9.58 1.06 0.20
C ASP A 44 -10.72 2.04 -0.05
N ALA A 45 -10.72 3.19 0.64
CA ALA A 45 -11.72 4.24 0.45
C ALA A 45 -11.72 4.79 -0.97
N CYS A 46 -10.54 4.93 -1.60
CA CYS A 46 -10.41 5.35 -2.99
C CYS A 46 -11.03 4.32 -3.95
N VAL A 47 -10.77 3.02 -3.74
CA VAL A 47 -11.38 1.93 -4.52
C VAL A 47 -12.90 1.93 -4.35
N THR A 48 -13.40 1.98 -3.11
CA THR A 48 -14.85 1.99 -2.82
C THR A 48 -15.54 3.18 -3.46
N ARG A 49 -14.94 4.39 -3.46
CA ARG A 49 -15.49 5.56 -4.17
C ARG A 49 -15.56 5.31 -5.68
N ALA A 50 -14.49 4.78 -6.27
CA ALA A 50 -14.44 4.48 -7.69
C ALA A 50 -15.45 3.40 -8.11
N GLU A 51 -15.68 2.38 -7.28
CA GLU A 51 -16.72 1.35 -7.49
C GLU A 51 -18.12 1.94 -7.49
N HIS A 52 -18.37 3.00 -6.72
CA HIS A 52 -19.61 3.77 -6.74
C HIS A 52 -19.72 4.77 -7.90
N GLY A 53 -18.73 4.80 -8.81
CA GLY A 53 -18.73 5.65 -10.00
C GLY A 53 -18.20 7.06 -9.75
N GLU A 54 -17.62 7.32 -8.58
CA GLU A 54 -16.89 8.57 -8.34
C GLU A 54 -15.51 8.57 -9.03
N LEU A 55 -14.91 9.74 -9.15
CA LEU A 55 -13.56 9.86 -9.67
C LEU A 55 -12.55 9.31 -8.66
N TRP A 56 -11.54 8.60 -9.17
CA TRP A 56 -10.35 8.20 -8.41
C TRP A 56 -9.67 9.44 -7.84
N SER A 57 -9.92 9.71 -6.56
CA SER A 57 -9.44 10.89 -5.87
C SER A 57 -9.05 10.56 -4.44
N LEU A 58 -8.02 11.26 -3.96
CA LEU A 58 -7.54 11.20 -2.59
C LEU A 58 -7.67 12.60 -1.98
N SER A 59 -8.20 12.67 -0.78
CA SER A 59 -8.15 13.88 0.05
C SER A 59 -6.70 14.22 0.40
N ALA A 60 -6.46 15.46 0.86
CA ALA A 60 -5.12 15.89 1.28
C ALA A 60 -4.53 14.98 2.38
N ASN A 61 -5.36 14.50 3.30
CA ASN A 61 -4.94 13.61 4.38
C ASN A 61 -4.60 12.20 3.86
N GLU A 62 -5.44 11.64 2.98
CA GLU A 62 -5.19 10.35 2.34
C GLU A 62 -3.90 10.40 1.50
N HIS A 63 -3.69 11.49 0.75
CA HIS A 63 -2.46 11.71 0.00
C HIS A 63 -1.24 11.82 0.91
N ALA A 64 -1.34 12.54 2.03
CA ALA A 64 -0.24 12.66 2.99
C ALA A 64 0.12 11.32 3.64
N ALA A 65 -0.88 10.47 3.94
CA ALA A 65 -0.64 9.13 4.47
C ALA A 65 0.09 8.24 3.44
N ILE A 66 -0.37 8.24 2.19
CA ILE A 66 0.27 7.46 1.11
C ILE A 66 1.69 7.97 0.83
N ALA A 67 1.89 9.29 0.78
CA ALA A 67 3.20 9.89 0.53
C ALA A 67 4.25 9.48 1.59
N GLN A 68 3.85 9.39 2.87
CA GLN A 68 4.74 8.92 3.94
C GLN A 68 5.22 7.49 3.69
N ILE A 69 4.32 6.60 3.23
CA ILE A 69 4.66 5.21 2.90
C ILE A 69 5.60 5.13 1.70
N VAL A 70 5.37 5.92 0.66
CA VAL A 70 6.25 5.96 -0.52
C VAL A 70 7.65 6.42 -0.12
N VAL A 71 7.76 7.49 0.67
CA VAL A 71 9.06 7.97 1.18
C VAL A 71 9.76 6.92 2.05
N ALA A 72 9.01 6.23 2.92
CA ALA A 72 9.55 5.13 3.72
C ALA A 72 10.07 3.99 2.84
N HIS A 73 9.34 3.64 1.79
CA HIS A 73 9.75 2.59 0.85
C HIS A 73 11.01 2.96 0.07
N ASP A 74 11.12 4.21 -0.41
CA ASP A 74 12.32 4.68 -1.12
C ASP A 74 13.57 4.61 -0.23
N MET A 75 13.43 4.99 1.05
CA MET A 75 14.52 4.84 2.03
C MET A 75 14.89 3.37 2.25
N GLN A 76 13.90 2.48 2.33
CA GLN A 76 14.15 1.04 2.45
C GLN A 76 14.86 0.49 1.22
N LEU A 77 14.50 0.89 0.00
CA LEU A 77 15.17 0.45 -1.23
C LEU A 77 16.66 0.83 -1.26
N SER A 78 17.01 1.98 -0.67
CA SER A 78 18.41 2.43 -0.62
C SER A 78 19.28 1.67 0.39
N SER A 79 18.67 1.00 1.38
CA SER A 79 19.35 0.47 2.57
C SER A 79 19.14 -1.02 2.81
N THR A 80 18.09 -1.60 2.23
CA THR A 80 17.70 -3.00 2.44
C THR A 80 18.59 -3.94 1.62
N PRO A 81 19.20 -4.96 2.24
CA PRO A 81 19.87 -6.03 1.50
C PRO A 81 18.90 -6.77 0.57
N VAL A 82 19.36 -7.09 -0.64
CA VAL A 82 18.52 -7.71 -1.70
C VAL A 82 17.75 -8.94 -1.23
N TYR A 83 18.36 -9.81 -0.40
CA TYR A 83 17.67 -11.01 0.09
C TYR A 83 16.43 -10.67 0.93
N ARG A 84 16.47 -9.64 1.78
CA ARG A 84 15.32 -9.21 2.58
C ARG A 84 14.22 -8.60 1.71
N TYR A 85 14.62 -7.91 0.64
CA TYR A 85 13.69 -7.39 -0.34
C TYR A 85 12.96 -8.53 -1.08
N LEU A 86 13.69 -9.57 -1.49
CA LEU A 86 13.11 -10.75 -2.13
C LEU A 86 12.15 -11.48 -1.18
N ASP A 87 12.53 -11.68 0.08
CA ASP A 87 11.65 -12.28 1.09
C ASP A 87 10.35 -11.48 1.27
N ALA A 88 10.44 -10.14 1.33
CA ALA A 88 9.27 -9.27 1.44
C ALA A 88 8.40 -9.34 0.16
N TRP A 89 9.02 -9.31 -1.01
CA TRP A 89 8.35 -9.42 -2.30
C TRP A 89 7.59 -10.74 -2.46
N GLU A 90 8.18 -11.85 -2.03
CA GLU A 90 7.48 -13.15 -1.99
C GLU A 90 6.25 -13.07 -1.09
N ARG A 91 6.35 -12.48 0.10
CA ARG A 91 5.19 -12.33 1.00
C ARG A 91 4.08 -11.50 0.38
N VAL A 92 4.39 -10.43 -0.35
CA VAL A 92 3.36 -9.62 -1.05
C VAL A 92 2.66 -10.42 -2.15
N GLN A 93 3.40 -11.24 -2.91
CA GLN A 93 2.77 -12.09 -3.93
C GLN A 93 1.76 -13.09 -3.35
N HIS A 94 1.99 -13.56 -2.12
CA HIS A 94 1.06 -14.46 -1.43
C HIS A 94 -0.21 -13.76 -0.91
N VAL A 95 -0.19 -12.43 -0.73
CA VAL A 95 -1.38 -11.65 -0.34
C VAL A 95 -2.40 -11.57 -1.49
N GLY A 96 -1.95 -11.64 -2.74
CA GLY A 96 -2.79 -11.51 -3.95
C GLY A 96 -3.63 -12.73 -4.31
N VAL A 97 -3.64 -13.79 -3.50
CA VAL A 97 -4.54 -14.94 -3.70
C VAL A 97 -5.97 -14.53 -3.32
N PRO A 98 -7.01 -14.81 -4.14
CA PRO A 98 -8.40 -14.51 -3.79
C PRO A 98 -8.75 -15.05 -2.40
N GLY A 99 -9.09 -14.16 -1.46
CA GLY A 99 -9.32 -14.48 -0.04
C GLY A 99 -8.14 -14.19 0.89
N GLY A 100 -7.07 -13.56 0.41
CA GLY A 100 -5.97 -13.08 1.25
C GLY A 100 -6.45 -12.03 2.25
N CYS A 101 -6.20 -12.27 3.54
CA CYS A 101 -6.39 -11.24 4.57
C CYS A 101 -5.32 -10.16 4.40
N SER A 102 -5.70 -8.90 4.67
CA SER A 102 -4.70 -7.82 4.80
C SER A 102 -3.59 -8.24 5.78
N PRO A 103 -2.31 -8.04 5.41
CA PRO A 103 -1.19 -8.29 6.31
C PRO A 103 -1.11 -7.23 7.43
N ILE A 104 -1.78 -6.09 7.24
CA ILE A 104 -1.88 -4.99 8.19
C ILE A 104 -3.13 -5.30 9.04
N SER A 105 -2.94 -5.98 10.16
CA SER A 105 -4.04 -6.30 11.05
C SER A 105 -4.78 -5.00 11.44
N LYS A 106 -6.09 -4.91 11.21
CA LYS A 106 -6.91 -3.84 11.78
C LYS A 106 -6.83 -4.00 13.30
N ALA A 107 -6.42 -2.95 14.00
CA ALA A 107 -6.52 -2.93 15.46
C ALA A 107 -7.99 -3.23 15.82
N GLY A 108 -8.20 -4.27 16.64
CA GLY A 108 -9.52 -4.68 17.11
C GLY A 108 -10.15 -3.68 18.07
#